data_AF-A0A3S4MBL8-F1
#
_entry.id   AF-A0A3S4MBL8-F1
#
_cell.length_a   1.000
_cell.length_b   1.000
_cell.length_c   1.000
_cell.angle_alpha   90.00
_cell.angle_beta   90.00
_cell.angle_gamma   90.00
#
_symmetry.space_group_name_H-M   'P 1'
#
loop_
_entity.id
_entity.type
_entity.pdbx_description
1 polymer ?
#
loop_
_entity_poly.entity_id
_entity_poly.type
_entity_poly.pdbx_seq_one_letter_code
_entity_poly.pdbx_strand_id
1 'polypeptide(L)'
;MSSKLHGLVWEGCAFTGMILSRVAVMARLADYSNDEGVSWPAIETIRRQIGARSESTVKSAIAELAKEGWLTKEERKVGGVM
;
A
#
# COMPACT_ATOMS: atom_id res chain seq x y z
N MET A 1 -2.93 -8.91 10.84
CA MET A 1 -1.81 -7.99 11.15
C MET A 1 -0.54 -8.81 11.31
N SER A 2 0.35 -8.75 10.32
CA SER A 2 1.69 -9.35 10.41
C SER A 2 2.64 -8.32 11.04
N SER A 3 3.07 -8.57 12.27
CA SER A 3 4.01 -7.70 13.01
C SER A 3 5.39 -7.61 12.34
N LYS A 4 5.76 -8.60 11.52
CA LYS A 4 7.03 -8.63 10.79
C LYS A 4 7.04 -7.65 9.62
N LEU A 5 5.94 -7.56 8.87
CA LEU A 5 5.85 -6.66 7.71
C LEU A 5 5.86 -5.19 8.15
N HIS A 6 5.18 -4.86 9.25
CA HIS A 6 5.15 -3.48 9.76
C HIS A 6 6.55 -2.95 10.12
N GLY A 7 7.39 -3.77 10.76
CA GLY A 7 8.77 -3.41 11.07
C GLY A 7 9.64 -3.21 9.83
N LEU A 8 9.49 -4.07 8.81
CA LEU A 8 10.22 -3.95 7.54
C LEU A 8 9.88 -2.67 6.77
N VAL A 9 8.62 -2.23 6.83
CA VAL A 9 8.20 -0.96 6.21
C VAL A 9 8.87 0.23 6.89
N TRP A 10 8.94 0.24 8.22
CA TRP A 10 9.55 1.34 8.96
C TRP A 10 11.06 1.44 8.72
N GLU A 11 11.77 0.30 8.82
CA GLU A 11 13.23 0.26 8.62
C GLU A 11 13.64 0.52 7.15
N GLY A 12 12.88 0.01 6.18
CA GLY A 12 13.19 0.15 4.76
C GLY A 12 12.76 1.49 4.14
N CYS A 13 11.62 2.05 4.57
CA CYS A 13 11.06 3.24 3.91
C CYS A 13 11.48 4.56 4.57
N ALA A 14 11.74 4.57 5.89
CA ALA A 14 12.21 5.79 6.57
C ALA A 14 13.66 6.15 6.18
N PHE A 15 14.50 5.14 5.92
CA PHE A 15 15.91 5.33 5.56
C PHE A 15 16.14 5.69 4.08
N THR A 16 15.18 5.43 3.20
CA THR A 16 15.31 5.67 1.74
C THR A 16 14.90 7.08 1.30
N GLY A 17 14.59 7.99 2.24
CA GLY A 17 14.12 9.34 1.93
C GLY A 17 12.70 9.37 1.35
N MET A 18 11.93 8.30 1.56
CA MET A 18 10.60 8.16 1.02
C MET A 18 9.63 9.14 1.70
N ILE A 19 8.75 9.78 0.91
CA ILE A 19 7.80 10.77 1.43
C ILE A 19 6.83 10.05 2.40
N LEU A 20 6.54 10.66 3.55
CA LEU A 20 5.74 10.07 4.64
C LEU A 20 4.41 9.44 4.17
N SER A 21 3.78 10.01 3.15
CA SER A 21 2.56 9.49 2.54
C SER A 21 2.73 8.11 1.90
N ARG A 22 3.87 7.84 1.26
CA ARG A 22 4.20 6.53 0.68
C ARG A 22 4.47 5.48 1.76
N VAL A 23 5.20 5.86 2.82
CA VAL A 23 5.43 5.00 3.99
C VAL A 23 4.10 4.62 4.65
N ALA A 24 3.22 5.60 4.86
CA ALA A 24 1.91 5.37 5.45
C ALA A 24 1.03 4.43 4.60
N VAL A 25 1.05 4.58 3.28
CA VAL A 25 0.33 3.69 2.35
C VAL A 25 0.91 2.27 2.43
N MET A 26 2.22 2.12 2.36
CA MET A 26 2.89 0.82 2.43
C MET A 26 2.64 0.11 3.77
N ALA A 27 2.65 0.85 4.89
CA ALA A 27 2.35 0.30 6.20
C ALA A 27 0.90 -0.22 6.28
N ARG A 28 -0.06 0.51 5.69
CA ARG A 28 -1.45 0.03 5.64
C ARG A 28 -1.60 -1.19 4.74
N LEU A 29 -0.94 -1.23 3.58
CA LEU A 29 -0.94 -2.41 2.72
C LEU A 29 -0.42 -3.63 3.49
N ALA A 30 0.71 -3.48 4.19
CA ALA A 30 1.30 -4.52 5.03
C ALA A 30 0.36 -5.02 6.15
N ASP A 31 -0.42 -4.13 6.77
CA ASP A 31 -1.38 -4.53 7.81
C ASP A 31 -2.51 -5.42 7.27
N TYR A 32 -2.91 -5.18 6.01
CA TYR A 32 -3.92 -5.94 5.28
C TYR A 32 -3.35 -7.15 4.53
N SER A 33 -2.02 -7.28 4.44
CA SER A 33 -1.39 -8.40 3.76
C SER A 33 -1.54 -9.70 4.56
N ASN A 34 -1.77 -10.79 3.85
CA ASN A 34 -1.62 -12.15 4.38
C ASN A 34 -0.12 -12.50 4.55
N ASP A 35 0.16 -13.73 5.00
CA ASP A 35 1.55 -14.18 5.20
C ASP A 35 2.36 -14.28 3.89
N GLU A 36 1.69 -14.29 2.74
CA GLU A 36 2.28 -14.26 1.40
C GLU A 36 2.52 -12.83 0.87
N GLY A 37 2.17 -11.81 1.66
CA GLY A 37 2.33 -10.40 1.29
C GLY A 37 1.20 -9.83 0.42
N VAL A 38 0.17 -10.61 0.11
CA VAL A 38 -0.94 -10.20 -0.76
C VAL A 38 -2.01 -9.43 0.03
N SER A 39 -2.41 -8.26 -0.47
CA SER A 39 -3.46 -7.43 0.14
C SER A 39 -4.43 -6.86 -0.91
N TRP A 40 -5.71 -6.72 -0.54
CA TRP A 40 -6.76 -6.15 -1.40
C TRP A 40 -7.62 -5.06 -0.73
N PRO A 41 -7.02 -4.10 0.00
CA PRO A 41 -7.80 -3.04 0.63
C PRO A 41 -8.40 -2.09 -0.40
N ALA A 42 -9.59 -1.57 -0.11
CA ALA A 42 -10.16 -0.48 -0.89
C ALA A 42 -9.31 0.80 -0.73
N ILE A 43 -9.13 1.54 -1.82
CA ILE A 43 -8.39 2.82 -1.81
C ILE A 43 -8.99 3.80 -0.79
N GLU A 44 -10.32 3.85 -0.70
CA GLU A 44 -11.02 4.69 0.27
C GLU A 44 -10.66 4.31 1.72
N THR A 45 -10.54 3.01 2.02
CA THR A 45 -10.15 2.52 3.34
C THR A 45 -8.76 2.99 3.72
N ILE A 46 -7.78 2.83 2.82
CA ILE A 46 -6.41 3.31 3.06
C ILE A 46 -6.43 4.82 3.29
N ARG A 47 -7.13 5.58 2.43
CA ARG A 47 -7.22 7.05 2.53
C ARG A 47 -7.72 7.48 3.90
N ARG A 48 -8.81 6.88 4.39
CA ARG A 48 -9.40 7.19 5.70
C ARG A 48 -8.42 6.89 6.84
N GLN A 49 -7.71 5.77 6.77
CA GLN A 49 -6.77 5.35 7.82
C GLN A 49 -5.51 6.20 7.90
N ILE A 50 -4.97 6.63 6.75
CA ILE A 50 -3.76 7.48 6.73
C ILE A 50 -4.07 8.98 6.80
N GLY A 51 -5.36 9.36 6.87
CA GLY A 51 -5.79 10.75 6.89
C GLY A 51 -5.50 11.52 5.59
N ALA A 52 -5.42 10.84 4.44
CA ALA A 52 -5.12 11.50 3.17
C ALA A 52 -6.28 12.39 2.69
N ARG A 53 -5.91 13.55 2.13
CA ARG A 53 -6.85 14.58 1.64
C ARG A 53 -7.74 14.07 0.51
N SER A 54 -7.22 13.19 -0.36
CA SER A 54 -7.96 12.65 -1.50
C SER A 54 -7.52 11.22 -1.82
N GLU A 55 -8.38 10.49 -2.55
CA GLU A 55 -8.00 9.18 -3.09
C GLU A 55 -6.88 9.27 -4.12
N SER A 56 -6.79 10.39 -4.86
CA SER A 56 -5.74 10.60 -5.86
C SER A 56 -4.36 10.57 -5.21
N THR A 57 -4.19 11.12 -4.01
CA THR A 57 -2.93 11.03 -3.26
C THR A 57 -2.54 9.58 -2.98
N VAL A 58 -3.50 8.74 -2.60
CA VAL A 58 -3.26 7.31 -2.34
C VAL A 58 -2.91 6.58 -3.64
N LYS A 59 -3.66 6.83 -4.72
CA LYS A 59 -3.40 6.24 -6.05
C LYS A 59 -2.01 6.62 -6.58
N SER A 60 -1.62 7.89 -6.47
CA SER A 60 -0.28 8.35 -6.87
C SER A 60 0.82 7.71 -6.02
N ALA A 61 0.63 7.59 -4.69
CA ALA A 61 1.60 6.91 -3.84
C ALA A 61 1.78 5.43 -4.24
N ILE A 62 0.68 4.72 -4.50
CA ILE A 62 0.73 3.33 -4.99
C ILE A 62 1.43 3.24 -6.36
N ALA A 63 1.15 4.17 -7.27
CA ALA A 63 1.77 4.20 -8.59
C ALA A 63 3.28 4.42 -8.53
N GLU A 64 3.75 5.36 -7.70
CA GLU A 64 5.19 5.59 -7.51
C GLU A 64 5.85 4.40 -6.81
N LEU A 65 5.23 3.82 -5.78
CA LEU A 65 5.74 2.60 -5.13
C LEU A 65 5.85 1.43 -6.12
N ALA A 66 4.89 1.28 -7.04
CA ALA A 66 4.94 0.27 -8.08
C ALA A 66 6.07 0.54 -9.09
N LYS A 67 6.21 1.80 -9.51
CA LYS A 67 7.26 2.24 -10.45
C LYS A 67 8.67 2.06 -9.88
N GLU A 68 8.83 2.29 -8.58
CA GLU A 68 10.09 2.08 -7.85
C GLU A 68 10.33 0.60 -7.48
N GLY A 69 9.39 -0.31 -7.79
CA GLY A 69 9.54 -1.75 -7.60
C GLY A 69 9.25 -2.25 -6.18
N TRP A 70 8.67 -1.42 -5.31
CA TRP A 70 8.33 -1.81 -3.94
C TRP A 70 7.06 -2.65 -3.84
N LEU A 71 6.17 -2.55 -4.82
CA LEU A 71 4.95 -3.35 -4.89
C LEU A 71 4.57 -3.65 -6.33
N THR A 72 3.75 -4.68 -6.52
CA THR A 72 3.07 -4.95 -7.79
C THR A 72 1.58 -4.71 -7.59
N LYS A 73 0.94 -4.05 -8.56
CA LYS A 73 -0.52 -3.88 -8.58
C LYS A 73 -1.15 -4.88 -9.55
N GLU A 74 -2.22 -5.53 -9.13
CA GLU A 74 -3.10 -6.28 -10.01
C GLU A 74 -4.46 -5.61 -10.02
N GLU A 75 -4.94 -5.24 -11.20
CA GLU A 75 -6.32 -4.81 -11.34
C GLU A 75 -7.20 -6.06 -11.24
N ARG A 76 -8.16 -6.06 -10.30
CA ARG A 76 -9.18 -7.10 -10.30
C ARG A 76 -9.86 -7.07 -11.65
N LYS A 77 -9.69 -8.13 -12.46
CA LYS A 77 -10.58 -8.37 -13.60
C LYS A 77 -11.99 -8.55 -13.03
N VAL A 78 -12.81 -7.51 -13.15
CA VAL A 78 -14.26 -7.66 -13.02
C VAL A 78 -14.72 -8.38 -14.29
N GLY A 79 -14.62 -9.71 -14.26
CA GLY A 79 -15.25 -10.63 -15.21
C GLY A 79 -15.67 -11.81 -14.35
N GLY A 80 -16.93 -11.93 -13.96
CA GLY A 80 -18.00 -12.18 -14.92
C GLY A 80 -17.84 -13.63 -15.34
N VAL A 81 -18.33 -14.55 -14.51
CA VAL A 81 -18.60 -15.91 -14.97
C VAL A 81 -19.65 -15.76 -16.06
N MET A 82 -19.23 -15.94 -17.30
CA MET A 82 -20.10 -16.20 -18.44
C MET A 82 -20.45 -17.68 -18.47
#